data_AF-Q9AQC9-F1
#
_entry.id   AF-Q9AQC9-F1
#
_cell.length_a   1.000
_cell.length_b   1.000
_cell.length_c   1.000
_cell.angle_alpha   90.00
_cell.angle_beta   90.00
_cell.angle_gamma   90.00
#
_symmetry.space_group_name_H-M   'P 1'
#
loop_
_entity.id
_entity.type
_entity.pdbx_description
1 polymer ?
#
loop_
_entity_poly.entity_id
_entity_poly.type
_entity_poly.pdbx_seq_one_letter_code
_entity_poly.pdbx_strand_id
1 'polypeptide(L)' 'MPEDRPIEDSPPIGEAQTDAPAGGCPAGFGRIKPPVAGGSNGDWWPNQLNMKILQKNPDV' A
#
# COMPACT_ATOMS: atom_id res chain seq x y z
N MET A 1 -18.27 -11.52 -24.57
CA MET A 1 -17.54 -10.59 -23.70
C MET A 1 -18.39 -9.34 -23.60
N PRO A 2 -19.04 -9.04 -22.46
CA PRO A 2 -19.81 -7.80 -22.38
C PRO A 2 -18.85 -6.63 -22.17
N GLU A 3 -18.80 -5.75 -23.18
CA GLU A 3 -17.99 -4.52 -23.28
C GLU A 3 -18.67 -3.31 -22.58
N ASP A 4 -19.60 -3.54 -21.64
CA ASP A 4 -20.38 -2.47 -21.00
C ASP A 4 -20.04 -2.34 -19.51
N ARG A 5 -18.80 -1.99 -19.19
CA ARG A 5 -18.49 -1.34 -17.91
C ARG A 5 -18.12 0.11 -18.20
N PRO A 6 -19.02 1.08 -17.94
CA PRO A 6 -18.62 2.48 -17.90
C PRO A 6 -17.46 2.56 -16.91
N ILE A 7 -16.33 3.13 -17.35
CA ILE A 7 -15.26 3.51 -16.42
C ILE A 7 -15.86 4.64 -15.60
N GLU A 8 -16.55 4.30 -14.52
CA GLU A 8 -17.09 5.28 -13.58
C GLU A 8 -15.95 6.13 -13.04
N ASP A 9 -16.25 7.41 -12.97
CA ASP A 9 -15.42 8.58 -12.69
C ASP A 9 -14.65 8.41 -11.37
N SER A 10 -13.54 7.68 -11.43
CA SER A 10 -12.60 7.63 -10.32
C SER A 10 -11.88 8.97 -10.33
N PRO A 11 -11.99 9.80 -9.26
CA PRO A 11 -11.33 11.08 -9.22
C PRO A 11 -9.83 10.88 -9.48
N PRO A 12 -9.17 11.82 -10.18
CA PRO A 12 -7.74 11.68 -10.46
C PRO A 12 -7.01 11.46 -9.14
N ILE A 13 -5.99 10.60 -9.15
CA ILE A 13 -5.34 10.05 -7.93
C ILE A 13 -4.95 11.13 -6.90
N GLY A 14 -4.69 12.37 -7.35
CA GLY A 14 -4.40 13.52 -6.47
C GLY A 14 -5.60 14.09 -5.70
N GLU A 15 -6.84 13.87 -6.15
CA GLU A 15 -8.06 14.39 -5.54
C GLU A 15 -8.69 13.41 -4.53
N ALA A 16 -8.40 12.12 -4.67
CA ALA A 16 -8.86 11.06 -3.75
C ALA A 16 -8.13 11.06 -2.39
N GLN A 17 -7.03 11.83 -2.24
CA GLN A 17 -6.24 11.94 -1.01
C GLN A 17 -6.11 13.41 -0.56
N THR A 18 -7.22 14.13 -0.43
CA THR A 18 -7.21 15.56 -0.05
C THR A 18 -7.06 15.82 1.45
N ASP A 19 -7.20 14.80 2.31
CA ASP A 19 -6.93 14.92 3.76
C ASP A 19 -5.46 14.59 4.08
N ALA A 20 -4.54 15.47 3.68
CA ALA A 20 -3.19 15.46 4.25
C ALA A 20 -3.25 16.06 5.66
N PRO A 21 -2.85 15.34 6.74
CA PRO A 21 -2.77 15.93 8.07
C PRO A 21 -1.79 17.11 8.05
N ALA A 22 -2.24 18.24 8.56
CA ALA A 22 -1.46 19.47 8.60
C ALA A 22 -0.22 19.28 9.50
N GLY A 23 0.96 19.20 8.88
CA GLY A 23 2.24 19.36 9.56
C GLY A 23 3.21 18.19 9.41
N GLY A 24 4.12 18.29 8.43
CA GLY A 24 5.32 17.46 8.35
C GLY A 24 5.82 17.27 6.92
N CYS A 25 7.12 17.42 6.69
CA CYS A 25 7.77 16.94 5.47
C CYS A 25 7.34 15.47 5.25
N PRO A 26 6.90 15.03 4.04
CA PRO A 26 6.26 13.72 3.84
C PRO A 26 7.13 12.51 4.20
N ALA A 27 8.42 12.72 4.47
CA ALA A 27 9.28 11.76 5.17
C ALA A 27 8.84 11.45 6.62
N GLY A 28 7.85 12.15 7.15
CA GLY A 28 7.33 12.07 8.52
C GLY A 28 6.08 11.20 8.70
N PHE A 29 5.48 10.66 7.63
CA PHE A 29 4.65 9.46 7.77
C PHE A 29 5.60 8.31 8.12
N GLY A 30 5.82 8.14 9.43
CA GLY A 30 6.82 7.30 10.08
C GLY A 30 7.66 6.46 9.14
N ARG A 31 8.91 6.88 8.90
CA ARG A 31 9.91 6.14 8.11
C ARG A 31 9.77 4.65 8.38
N ILE A 32 9.16 3.92 7.45
CA ILE A 32 9.18 2.46 7.52
C ILE A 32 10.63 2.06 7.42
N LYS A 33 11.00 1.04 8.20
CA LYS A 33 12.32 0.46 8.12
C LYS A 33 12.57 0.03 6.66
N PRO A 34 13.78 0.19 6.11
CA PRO A 34 14.06 -0.39 4.81
C PRO A 34 13.82 -1.91 4.85
N PRO A 35 13.52 -2.58 3.72
CA PRO A 35 13.22 -4.01 3.71
C PRO A 35 14.29 -4.88 4.39
N VAL A 36 15.56 -4.51 4.23
CA VAL A 36 16.71 -5.17 4.89
C VAL A 36 16.70 -5.02 6.42
N ALA A 37 16.01 -4.02 6.96
CA ALA A 37 15.80 -3.82 8.39
C ALA A 37 14.41 -4.29 8.85
N GLY A 38 13.73 -5.11 8.03
CA GLY A 38 12.48 -5.79 8.39
C GLY A 38 11.20 -5.00 8.10
N GLY A 39 11.27 -3.86 7.42
CA GLY A 39 10.07 -3.13 7.04
C GLY A 39 9.27 -3.85 5.95
N SER A 40 7.94 -3.80 6.05
CA SER A 40 7.05 -4.46 5.12
C SER A 40 5.66 -3.81 5.04
N ASN A 41 4.84 -4.24 4.10
CA ASN A 41 3.44 -3.81 3.98
C ASN A 41 2.61 -4.08 5.25
N GLY A 42 3.00 -5.05 6.08
CA GLY A 42 2.34 -5.31 7.35
C GLY A 42 2.45 -4.16 8.35
N ASP A 43 3.46 -3.28 8.22
CA ASP A 43 3.59 -2.09 9.07
C ASP A 43 2.48 -1.06 8.78
N TRP A 44 1.98 -1.00 7.54
CA TRP A 44 0.83 -0.18 7.16
C TRP A 44 -0.50 -0.87 7.40
N TRP A 45 -0.57 -2.18 7.10
CA TRP A 45 -1.79 -2.97 7.17
C TRP A 45 -1.60 -4.18 8.09
N PRO A 46 -1.65 -3.97 9.43
CA PRO A 46 -1.31 -5.02 10.40
C PRO A 46 -2.24 -6.23 10.35
N ASN A 47 -3.47 -6.06 9.83
CA ASN A 47 -4.48 -7.12 9.72
C ASN A 47 -4.60 -7.70 8.29
N GLN A 48 -3.67 -7.39 7.38
CA GLN A 48 -3.68 -7.96 6.04
C GLN A 48 -3.32 -9.45 6.05
N LEU A 49 -3.94 -10.24 5.18
CA LEU A 49 -3.60 -11.64 4.97
C LEU A 49 -2.12 -11.81 4.57
N ASN A 50 -1.37 -12.61 5.32
CA ASN A 50 0.05 -12.82 5.08
C ASN A 50 0.31 -14.00 4.12
N MET A 51 0.49 -13.70 2.83
CA MET A 51 0.78 -14.71 1.80
C MET A 51 2.19 -15.31 1.90
N LYS A 52 3.13 -14.69 2.64
CA LYS A 52 4.50 -15.21 2.79
C LYS A 52 4.54 -16.56 3.49
N ILE A 53 3.48 -16.95 4.21
CA ILE A 53 3.39 -18.26 4.87
C ILE A 53 3.40 -19.42 3.87
N LEU A 54 2.96 -19.18 2.63
CA LEU A 54 2.90 -20.20 1.59
C LEU A 54 4.24 -20.38 0.87
N GLN A 55 5.14 -19.40 0.98
CA GLN A 55 6.42 -19.34 0.27
C GLN A 55 7.59 -19.55 1.23
N LYS A 56 7.46 -20.50 2.15
CA LYS A 56 8.58 -20.89 3.01
C LYS A 56 9.52 -21.79 2.22
N ASN A 57 10.79 -21.39 2.14
CA ASN A 57 11.88 -22.13 1.48
C ASN A 57 11.62 -22.39 -0.02
N PRO A 58 11.56 -21.34 -0.85
CA PRO A 58 11.51 -21.52 -2.30
C PRO A 58 12.80 -22.20 -2.80
N ASP A 59 12.69 -22.90 -3.92
CA ASP A 59 13.85 -23.44 -4.65
C ASP A 59 14.74 -22.29 -5.17
N VAL A 60 16.03 -22.57 -5.38
CA VAL A 60 17.07 -21.57 -5.70
C VAL A 60 17.43 -21.50 -7.18
#